data_AF-A0A1E3SG39-F1
#
_entry.id   AF-A0A1E3SG39-F1
#
_cell.length_a   1.000
_cell.length_b   1.000
_cell.length_c   1.000
_cell.angle_alpha   90.00
_cell.angle_beta   90.00
_cell.angle_gamma   90.00
#
_symmetry.space_group_name_H-M   'P 1'
#
loop_
_entity.id
_entity.type
_entity.pdbx_description
1 polymer ?
#
loop_
_entity_poly.entity_id
_entity_poly.type
_entity_poly.pdbx_seq_one_letter_code
_entity_poly.pdbx_strand_id
1 'polypeptide(L)'
;MQVTGRRLVWHGMLLFLVGLVTGTQQRRFTNMRMALSAHLEGVMNGTFLIALGAIWTQVKLPPNLRRAARWTTLYGTYGNWLFTTVGAALGTAAANPTLSQGHHGKPWQERLVLLGFRSMRYAFLTAVVLIVSGLTRGLSEE
;
A
#
# COMPACT_ATOMS: atom_id res chain seq x y z
N MET A 1 -7.97 -22.87 -3.97
CA MET A 1 -7.02 -21.74 -4.09
C MET A 1 -7.66 -20.44 -4.59
N GLN A 2 -8.89 -20.45 -5.14
CA GLN A 2 -9.62 -19.26 -5.63
C GLN A 2 -10.11 -18.30 -4.52
N VAL A 3 -10.39 -18.80 -3.32
CA VAL A 3 -10.92 -17.96 -2.20
C VAL A 3 -9.93 -16.87 -1.79
N THR A 4 -8.63 -17.16 -1.81
CA THR A 4 -7.60 -16.18 -1.44
C THR A 4 -7.50 -15.06 -2.48
N GLY A 5 -7.45 -15.40 -3.76
CA GLY A 5 -7.44 -14.41 -4.85
C GLY A 5 -8.68 -13.51 -4.82
N ARG A 6 -9.87 -14.10 -4.60
CA ARG A 6 -11.12 -13.31 -4.46
C ARG A 6 -11.10 -12.36 -3.27
N ARG A 7 -10.49 -12.75 -2.14
CA ARG A 7 -10.29 -11.85 -0.99
C ARG A 7 -9.32 -10.71 -1.31
N LEU A 8 -8.24 -10.97 -2.04
CA LEU A 8 -7.30 -9.93 -2.50
C LEU A 8 -8.01 -8.92 -3.40
N VAL A 9 -8.82 -9.38 -4.37
CA VAL A 9 -9.63 -8.51 -5.23
C VAL A 9 -10.59 -7.66 -4.41
N TRP A 10 -11.29 -8.25 -3.43
CA TRP A 10 -12.19 -7.51 -2.56
C TRP A 10 -11.47 -6.42 -1.75
N HIS A 11 -10.31 -6.75 -1.16
CA HIS A 11 -9.49 -5.76 -0.44
C HIS A 11 -8.98 -4.67 -1.39
N GLY A 12 -8.61 -5.03 -2.61
CA GLY A 12 -8.20 -4.07 -3.63
C GLY A 12 -9.31 -3.11 -4.02
N MET A 13 -10.53 -3.61 -4.24
CA MET A 13 -11.70 -2.77 -4.50
C MET A 13 -12.04 -1.87 -3.30
N LEU A 14 -11.95 -2.39 -2.07
CA LEU A 14 -12.15 -1.57 -0.88
C LEU A 14 -11.13 -0.43 -0.80
N LEU A 15 -9.84 -0.73 -1.02
CA LEU A 15 -8.78 0.27 -0.96
C LEU A 15 -8.91 1.29 -2.10
N PHE A 16 -9.31 0.86 -3.29
CA PHE A 16 -9.62 1.72 -4.42
C PHE A 16 -10.75 2.70 -4.08
N LEU A 17 -11.85 2.20 -3.50
CA LEU A 17 -12.96 3.04 -3.04
C LEU A 17 -12.50 4.07 -2.00
N VAL A 18 -11.72 3.63 -1.02
CA VAL A 18 -11.15 4.51 0.02
C VAL A 18 -10.23 5.58 -0.60
N GLY A 19 -9.44 5.22 -1.63
CA GLY A 19 -8.65 6.15 -2.41
C GLY A 19 -9.50 7.21 -3.11
N LEU A 20 -10.62 6.81 -3.76
CA LEU A 20 -11.57 7.76 -4.36
C LEU A 20 -12.16 8.72 -3.33
N VAL A 21 -12.60 8.21 -2.18
CA VAL A 21 -13.13 9.04 -1.09
C VAL A 21 -12.07 10.03 -0.60
N THR A 22 -10.83 9.58 -0.45
CA THR A 22 -9.70 10.45 -0.05
C THR A 22 -9.47 11.57 -1.08
N GLY A 23 -9.59 11.27 -2.37
CA GLY A 23 -9.50 12.25 -3.46
C GLY A 23 -10.60 13.32 -3.43
N THR A 24 -11.84 12.94 -3.07
CA THR A 24 -12.93 13.92 -2.90
C THR A 24 -12.71 14.85 -1.71
N GLN A 25 -12.03 14.37 -0.66
CA GLN A 25 -11.79 15.11 0.57
C GLN A 25 -10.43 15.81 0.62
N GLN A 26 -9.63 15.77 -0.45
CA GLN A 26 -8.25 16.26 -0.47
C GLN A 26 -8.07 17.71 0.02
N ARG A 27 -9.07 18.59 -0.23
CA ARG A 27 -9.04 20.00 0.17
C ARG A 27 -9.24 20.23 1.68
N ARG A 28 -9.70 19.22 2.42
CA ARG A 28 -9.92 19.31 3.87
C ARG A 28 -8.67 18.98 4.69
N PHE A 29 -7.62 18.49 4.05
CA PHE A 29 -6.37 18.11 4.72
C PHE A 29 -5.43 19.30 4.85
N THR A 30 -4.71 19.36 5.97
CA THR A 30 -3.70 20.38 6.26
C THR A 30 -2.63 20.46 5.18
N ASN A 31 -2.20 19.30 4.66
CA ASN A 31 -1.31 19.22 3.50
C ASN A 31 -2.02 18.60 2.29
N MET A 32 -2.49 19.46 1.39
CA MET A 32 -3.22 19.06 0.19
C MET A 32 -2.38 18.21 -0.78
N ARG A 33 -1.06 18.46 -0.89
CA ARG A 33 -0.19 17.65 -1.77
C ARG A 33 -0.01 16.24 -1.25
N MET A 34 0.14 16.09 0.06
CA MET A 34 0.21 14.78 0.68
C MET A 34 -1.14 14.06 0.66
N ALA A 35 -2.27 14.79 0.70
CA ALA A 35 -3.59 14.20 0.49
C ALA A 35 -3.79 13.68 -0.95
N LEU A 36 -3.25 14.38 -1.95
CA LEU A 36 -3.19 13.88 -3.33
C LEU A 36 -2.35 12.60 -3.41
N SER A 37 -1.21 12.54 -2.73
CA SER A 37 -0.44 11.30 -2.61
C SER A 37 -1.27 10.19 -1.95
N ALA A 38 -2.00 10.47 -0.87
CA ALA A 38 -2.85 9.47 -0.21
C ALA A 38 -3.96 8.94 -1.12
N HIS A 39 -4.56 9.80 -1.94
CA HIS A 39 -5.52 9.40 -2.98
C HIS A 39 -4.88 8.43 -3.98
N LEU A 40 -3.73 8.80 -4.55
CA LEU A 40 -3.00 7.98 -5.52
C LEU A 40 -2.56 6.65 -4.91
N GLU A 41 -2.06 6.66 -3.67
CA GLU A 41 -1.69 5.45 -2.94
C GLU A 41 -2.89 4.51 -2.76
N GLY A 42 -4.07 5.02 -2.41
CA GLY A 42 -5.28 4.20 -2.30
C GLY A 42 -5.68 3.54 -3.63
N VAL A 43 -5.69 4.33 -4.72
CA VAL A 43 -6.09 3.86 -6.06
C VAL A 43 -5.06 2.89 -6.65
N MET A 44 -3.77 3.21 -6.59
CA MET A 44 -2.68 2.39 -7.13
C MET A 44 -2.52 1.09 -6.35
N ASN A 45 -2.50 1.15 -5.02
CA ASN A 45 -2.40 -0.05 -4.19
C ASN A 45 -3.67 -0.91 -4.31
N GLY A 46 -4.85 -0.30 -4.47
CA GLY A 46 -6.09 -1.01 -4.75
C GLY A 46 -6.03 -1.76 -6.08
N THR A 47 -5.57 -1.09 -7.14
CA THR A 47 -5.39 -1.68 -8.48
C THR A 47 -4.37 -2.82 -8.45
N PHE A 48 -3.25 -2.64 -7.74
CA PHE A 48 -2.24 -3.68 -7.54
C PHE A 48 -2.83 -4.93 -6.86
N LEU A 49 -3.64 -4.78 -5.80
CA LEU A 49 -4.31 -5.89 -5.14
C LEU A 49 -5.32 -6.61 -6.04
N ILE A 50 -6.05 -5.88 -6.87
CA ILE A 50 -7.00 -6.45 -7.85
C ILE A 50 -6.24 -7.29 -8.87
N ALA A 51 -5.18 -6.73 -9.48
CA ALA A 51 -4.34 -7.42 -10.44
C ALA A 51 -3.69 -8.67 -9.82
N LEU A 52 -3.10 -8.53 -8.63
CA LEU A 52 -2.49 -9.65 -7.90
C LEU A 52 -3.51 -10.73 -7.55
N GLY A 53 -4.71 -10.33 -7.13
CA GLY A 53 -5.81 -11.24 -6.84
C GLY A 53 -6.27 -12.04 -8.06
N ALA A 54 -6.25 -11.42 -9.25
CA ALA A 54 -6.59 -12.05 -10.51
C ALA A 54 -5.53 -13.09 -10.95
N ILE A 55 -4.24 -12.76 -10.81
CA ILE A 55 -3.14 -13.68 -11.16
C ILE A 55 -2.75 -14.65 -10.02
N TRP A 56 -3.45 -14.60 -8.88
CA TRP A 56 -3.02 -15.32 -7.67
C TRP A 56 -2.90 -16.83 -7.86
N THR A 57 -3.64 -17.42 -8.79
CA THR A 57 -3.55 -18.85 -9.13
C THR A 57 -2.25 -19.23 -9.83
N GLN A 58 -1.58 -18.27 -10.47
CA GLN A 58 -0.29 -18.46 -11.15
C GLN A 58 0.90 -18.35 -10.18
N VAL A 59 0.70 -17.74 -9.00
CA VAL A 59 1.76 -17.58 -8.00
C VAL A 59 1.99 -18.90 -7.24
N LYS A 60 2.96 -19.70 -7.71
CA LYS A 60 3.31 -20.99 -7.10
C LYS A 60 4.32 -20.82 -5.97
N LEU A 61 3.81 -20.77 -4.74
CA LEU A 61 4.61 -20.68 -3.52
C LEU A 61 4.21 -21.77 -2.52
N PRO A 62 5.17 -22.27 -1.71
CA PRO A 62 4.85 -23.15 -0.59
C PRO A 62 3.92 -22.41 0.42
N PRO A 63 3.12 -23.14 1.21
CA PRO A 63 2.05 -22.56 2.03
C PRO A 63 2.49 -21.39 2.93
N ASN A 64 3.68 -21.49 3.52
CA ASN A 64 4.24 -20.48 4.43
C ASN A 64 4.61 -19.18 3.70
N LEU A 65 5.32 -19.28 2.57
CA LEU A 65 5.71 -18.12 1.77
C LEU A 65 4.50 -17.46 1.12
N ARG A 66 3.51 -18.25 0.69
CA ARG A 66 2.26 -17.73 0.14
C ARG A 66 1.46 -16.93 1.18
N ARG A 67 1.45 -17.42 2.43
CA ARG A 67 0.84 -16.69 3.55
C ARG A 67 1.60 -15.41 3.85
N ALA A 68 2.93 -15.45 3.88
CA ALA A 68 3.77 -14.27 4.07
C ALA A 68 3.50 -13.23 2.98
N ALA A 69 3.57 -13.60 1.70
CA ALA A 69 3.30 -12.72 0.56
C ALA A 69 1.94 -12.04 0.69
N ARG A 70 0.88 -12.79 0.99
CA ARG A 70 -0.46 -12.23 1.18
C ARG A 70 -0.49 -11.17 2.30
N TRP A 71 0.09 -11.47 3.46
CA TRP A 71 0.04 -10.57 4.60
C TRP A 71 0.94 -9.35 4.40
N THR A 72 2.13 -9.51 3.84
CA THR A 72 3.03 -8.38 3.55
C THR A 72 2.45 -7.46 2.49
N THR A 73 1.79 -8.01 1.45
CA THR A 73 1.05 -7.20 0.47
C THR A 73 -0.07 -6.42 1.14
N LEU A 74 -0.96 -7.07 1.91
CA LEU A 74 -2.08 -6.38 2.56
C LEU A 74 -1.60 -5.33 3.58
N TYR A 75 -0.59 -5.67 4.38
CA TYR A 75 -0.01 -4.75 5.34
C TYR A 75 0.61 -3.53 4.64
N GLY A 76 1.40 -3.76 3.59
CA GLY A 76 2.02 -2.70 2.80
C GLY A 76 1.00 -1.76 2.17
N THR A 77 -0.06 -2.29 1.55
CA THR A 77 -1.05 -1.48 0.83
C THR A 77 -1.94 -0.66 1.76
N TYR A 78 -2.50 -1.28 2.80
CA TYR A 78 -3.32 -0.55 3.78
C TYR A 78 -2.48 0.41 4.62
N GLY A 79 -1.30 -0.02 5.06
CA GLY A 79 -0.42 0.82 5.86
C GLY A 79 0.11 2.01 5.07
N ASN A 80 0.45 1.85 3.79
CA ASN A 80 0.89 2.98 2.96
C ASN A 80 -0.22 4.05 2.83
N TRP A 81 -1.45 3.64 2.47
CA TRP A 81 -2.57 4.57 2.45
C TRP A 81 -2.79 5.24 3.82
N LEU A 82 -2.75 4.47 4.91
CA LEU A 82 -2.99 4.99 6.26
C LEU A 82 -1.94 6.04 6.67
N PHE A 83 -0.65 5.72 6.57
CA PHE A 83 0.41 6.65 6.98
C PHE A 83 0.48 7.88 6.09
N THR A 84 0.16 7.75 4.79
CA THR A 84 0.06 8.90 3.89
C THR A 84 -1.13 9.79 4.25
N THR A 85 -2.29 9.20 4.58
CA THR A 85 -3.48 9.94 5.02
C THR A 85 -3.27 10.63 6.36
N VAL A 86 -2.64 9.95 7.32
CA VAL A 86 -2.28 10.52 8.63
C VAL A 86 -1.29 11.67 8.44
N GLY A 87 -0.25 11.49 7.61
CA GLY A 87 0.69 12.56 7.31
C GLY A 87 0.03 13.77 6.63
N ALA A 88 -0.94 13.53 5.74
CA ALA A 88 -1.72 14.60 5.11
C ALA A 88 -2.59 15.37 6.12
N ALA A 89 -3.21 14.66 7.07
CA ALA A 89 -4.03 15.26 8.12
C ALA A 89 -3.20 16.07 9.12
N LEU A 90 -2.04 15.54 9.50
CA LEU A 90 -1.12 16.17 10.45
C LEU A 90 -0.22 17.24 9.81
N GLY A 91 -0.22 17.36 8.48
CA GLY A 91 0.63 18.30 7.75
C GLY A 91 2.13 17.98 7.84
N THR A 92 2.50 16.70 7.98
CA THR A 92 3.91 16.32 8.18
C THR A 92 4.76 16.52 6.94
N ALA A 93 6.03 16.91 7.12
CA ALA A 93 7.05 16.93 6.07
C ALA A 93 7.80 15.59 5.92
N ALA A 94 7.49 14.63 6.78
CA ALA A 94 8.25 13.39 7.03
C ALA A 94 8.51 12.54 5.78
N ALA A 95 7.55 12.46 4.85
CA ALA A 95 7.72 11.68 3.61
C ALA A 95 8.63 12.38 2.61
N ASN A 96 8.44 13.69 2.45
CA ASN A 96 9.19 14.52 1.52
C ASN A 96 9.02 15.99 1.96
N PRO A 97 10.10 16.68 2.36
CA PRO A 97 10.04 18.09 2.74
C PRO A 97 9.48 18.97 1.64
N THR A 98 9.71 18.62 0.37
CA THR A 98 9.18 19.34 -0.78
C THR A 98 7.67 19.23 -0.87
N LEU A 99 7.04 18.15 -0.40
CA LEU A 99 5.58 17.97 -0.37
C LEU A 99 4.91 18.73 0.79
N SER A 100 5.67 19.20 1.78
CA SER A 100 5.13 19.84 2.99
C SER A 100 4.56 21.25 2.76
N GLN A 101 4.99 21.93 1.68
CA GLN A 101 4.76 23.38 1.48
C GLN A 101 5.08 24.24 2.72
N GLY A 102 6.06 23.84 3.53
CA GLY A 102 6.44 24.57 4.75
C GLY A 102 5.65 24.19 6.01
N HIS A 103 4.75 23.20 5.94
CA HIS A 103 4.11 22.64 7.12
C HIS A 103 5.05 21.68 7.85
N HIS A 104 5.12 21.83 9.16
CA HIS A 104 5.89 20.93 10.03
C HIS A 104 4.94 20.35 11.07
N GLY A 105 4.84 19.01 11.08
CA GLY A 105 4.16 18.31 12.15
C GLY A 105 5.00 18.41 13.42
N LYS A 106 4.41 18.07 14.57
CA LYS A 106 5.20 17.90 15.80
C LYS A 106 6.29 16.84 15.57
N PRO A 107 7.47 16.93 16.21
CA PRO A 107 8.58 16.00 15.97
C PRO A 107 8.21 14.52 16.12
N TRP A 108 7.27 14.20 17.03
CA TRP A 108 6.77 12.85 17.22
C TRP A 108 5.86 12.37 16.08
N GLN A 109 5.09 13.28 15.45
CA GLN A 109 4.22 12.99 14.31
C GLN A 109 5.06 12.67 13.07
N GLU A 110 6.12 13.43 12.86
CA GLU A 110 7.04 13.18 11.76
C GLU A 110 7.75 11.84 11.90
N ARG A 111 8.25 11.52 13.11
CA ARG A 111 8.88 10.22 13.38
C ARG A 111 7.91 9.07 13.18
N LEU A 112 6.67 9.18 13.63
CA LEU A 112 5.64 8.15 13.45
C LEU A 112 5.40 7.86 11.96
N VAL A 113 5.20 8.90 11.17
CA VAL A 113 4.94 8.79 9.73
C VAL A 113 6.16 8.23 8.98
N LEU A 114 7.38 8.70 9.31
CA LEU A 114 8.63 8.18 8.75
C LEU A 114 8.86 6.69 9.05
N LEU A 115 8.63 6.28 10.29
CA LEU A 115 8.77 4.87 10.69
C LEU A 115 7.72 4.01 9.99
N GLY A 116 6.49 4.52 9.86
CA GLY A 116 5.42 3.91 9.06
C GLY A 116 5.87 3.65 7.62
N PHE A 117 6.32 4.68 6.92
CA PHE A 117 6.80 4.55 5.54
C PHE A 117 7.98 3.58 5.40
N ARG A 118 8.94 3.64 6.34
CA ARG A 118 10.07 2.72 6.33
C ARG A 118 9.61 1.27 6.46
N SER A 119 8.66 0.99 7.35
CA SER A 119 8.07 -0.33 7.51
C SER A 119 7.35 -0.80 6.24
N MET A 120 6.51 0.06 5.65
CA MET A 120 5.79 -0.26 4.41
C MET A 120 6.73 -0.59 3.26
N ARG A 121 7.83 0.16 3.12
CA ARG A 121 8.84 -0.08 2.08
C ARG A 121 9.40 -1.50 2.15
N TYR A 122 9.77 -1.97 3.35
CA TYR A 122 10.28 -3.34 3.51
C TYR A 122 9.18 -4.37 3.26
N ALA A 123 7.94 -4.11 3.70
CA ALA A 123 6.82 -5.00 3.43
C ALA A 123 6.55 -5.17 1.93
N PHE A 124 6.56 -4.08 1.15
CA PHE A 124 6.41 -4.13 -0.31
C PHE A 124 7.55 -4.87 -0.99
N LEU A 125 8.80 -4.59 -0.61
CA LEU A 125 9.97 -5.30 -1.17
C LEU A 125 9.84 -6.81 -0.92
N THR A 126 9.54 -7.22 0.31
CA THR A 126 9.33 -8.64 0.64
C THR A 126 8.17 -9.23 -0.16
N ALA A 127 7.04 -8.52 -0.25
CA ALA A 127 5.88 -8.98 -1.02
C ALA A 127 6.21 -9.21 -2.49
N VAL A 128 6.82 -8.23 -3.15
CA VAL A 128 7.16 -8.29 -4.58
C VAL A 128 8.18 -9.39 -4.85
N VAL A 129 9.22 -9.52 -4.02
CA VAL A 129 10.22 -10.60 -4.16
C VAL A 129 9.55 -11.97 -4.07
N LEU A 130 8.64 -12.18 -3.12
CA LEU A 130 7.91 -13.44 -2.98
C LEU A 130 7.00 -13.71 -4.18
N ILE A 131 6.26 -12.70 -4.66
CA ILE A 131 5.35 -12.83 -5.80
C ILE A 131 6.14 -13.19 -7.07
N VAL A 132 7.22 -12.46 -7.35
CA VAL A 132 8.10 -12.73 -8.50
C VAL A 132 8.68 -14.15 -8.39
N SER A 133 9.20 -14.53 -7.22
CA SER A 133 9.72 -15.88 -6.98
C SER A 133 8.66 -16.97 -7.17
N GLY A 134 7.40 -16.68 -6.87
CA GLY A 134 6.28 -17.59 -7.08
C GLY A 134 5.89 -17.73 -8.55
N LEU A 135 5.95 -16.63 -9.30
CA LEU A 135 5.68 -16.62 -10.74
C LEU A 135 6.79 -17.31 -11.53
N THR A 136 8.06 -17.07 -11.18
CA THR A 136 9.21 -17.72 -11.84
C THR A 136 9.21 -19.24 -11.65
N ARG A 137 8.84 -19.72 -10.47
CA ARG A 137 8.62 -21.16 -10.22
C ARG A 137 7.48 -21.73 -11.05
N GLY A 138 6.43 -20.94 -11.28
CA GLY A 138 5.33 -21.32 -12.15
C GLY A 138 5.78 -21.57 -13.59
N LEU A 139 6.62 -20.66 -14.11
CA LEU A 139 7.18 -20.74 -15.47
C LEU A 139 8.17 -21.89 -15.66
N SER A 140 8.92 -22.28 -14.63
CA SER A 140 9.89 -23.39 -14.72
C SER A 140 9.25 -24.78 -14.68
N GLU A 141 7.98 -24.88 -14.31
CA GLU A 141 7.24 -26.15 -14.21
C GLU A 141 6.36 -26.42 -15.44
N GLU A 142 6.38 -25.52 -16.43
CA GLU A 142 5.68 -25.63 -17.73
C GLU A 142 6.64 -26.11 -18.82
#